data_AF-A0ABD2NG28-F1
#
_entry.id   AF-A0ABD2NG28-F1
#
_cell.length_a   1.000
_cell.length_b   1.000
_cell.length_c   1.000
_cell.angle_alpha   90.00
_cell.angle_beta   90.00
_cell.angle_gamma   90.00
#
_symmetry.space_group_name_H-M   'P 1'
#
loop_
_entity.id
_entity.type
_entity.pdbx_description
1 polymer ?
#
loop_
_entity_poly.entity_id
_entity_poly.type
_entity_poly.pdbx_seq_one_letter_code
_entity_poly.pdbx_strand_id
1 'polypeptide(L)'
;MKEYLLTKKSASALSVELHNARQSHKSINEFGKIFEDFMNNLTLAQFCGNNENAQILAKTNDNFAITTFTNGLRGNDLRVIVRDELEYAIRSAIDEDTSRKKQ
;
A
#
# COMPACT_ATOMS: atom_id res chain seq x y z
N MET A 1 27.01 -12.75 20.91
CA MET A 1 26.54 -11.78 19.91
C MET A 1 25.05 -12.01 19.73
N LYS A 2 24.20 -11.01 20.00
CA LYS A 2 22.78 -11.06 19.63
C LYS A 2 22.71 -10.65 18.16
N GLU A 3 22.69 -11.63 17.27
CA GLU A 3 22.32 -11.37 15.88
C GLU A 3 20.85 -10.94 15.89
N TYR A 4 20.60 -9.65 15.69
CA TYR A 4 19.27 -9.16 15.39
C TYR A 4 18.92 -9.67 14.00
N LEU A 5 18.45 -10.92 13.93
CA LEU A 5 17.76 -11.45 12.77
C LEU A 5 16.53 -10.56 12.57
N LEU A 6 16.67 -9.54 11.74
CA LEU A 6 15.55 -8.93 11.05
C LEU A 6 14.87 -10.07 10.30
N THR A 7 13.88 -10.70 10.93
CA THR A 7 13.05 -11.72 10.29
C THR A 7 12.40 -11.04 9.11
N LYS A 8 13.03 -11.22 7.94
CA LYS A 8 12.55 -10.71 6.66
C LYS A 8 11.17 -11.35 6.49
N LYS A 9 10.09 -10.59 6.71
CA LYS A 9 8.73 -11.10 6.49
C LYS A 9 8.69 -11.62 5.05
N SER A 10 8.28 -12.87 4.87
CA SER A 10 8.19 -13.44 3.52
C SER A 10 7.18 -12.63 2.70
N ALA A 11 7.37 -12.57 1.38
CA ALA A 11 6.43 -11.90 0.49
C ALA A 11 5.00 -12.42 0.69
N SER A 12 4.82 -13.71 1.00
CA SER A 12 3.51 -14.30 1.30
C SER A 12 2.89 -13.78 2.60
N ALA A 13 3.67 -13.67 3.69
CA ALA A 13 3.19 -13.13 4.95
C ALA A 13 2.79 -11.65 4.79
N LEU A 14 3.61 -10.91 4.04
CA LEU A 14 3.31 -9.55 3.64
C LEU A 14 1.98 -9.50 2.87
N SER A 15 1.82 -10.25 1.77
CA SER A 15 0.60 -10.19 0.96
C SER A 15 -0.70 -10.48 1.74
N VAL A 16 -0.65 -11.41 2.70
CA VAL A 16 -1.79 -11.73 3.58
C VAL A 16 -2.11 -10.57 4.53
N GLU A 17 -1.09 -9.91 5.09
CA GLU A 17 -1.25 -8.74 5.95
C GLU A 17 -1.89 -7.58 5.18
N LEU A 18 -1.46 -7.35 3.93
CA LEU A 18 -2.01 -6.31 3.08
C LEU A 18 -3.48 -6.59 2.75
N HIS A 19 -3.81 -7.81 2.31
CA HIS A 19 -5.16 -8.16 1.89
C HIS A 19 -6.21 -7.92 3.00
N ASN A 20 -5.79 -8.14 4.26
CA ASN A 20 -6.62 -7.94 5.43
C ASN A 20 -6.56 -6.52 6.01
N ALA A 21 -5.71 -5.64 5.47
CA ALA A 21 -5.58 -4.28 5.96
C ALA A 21 -6.89 -3.50 5.72
N ARG A 22 -7.31 -2.77 6.76
CA ARG A 22 -8.49 -1.90 6.76
C ARG A 22 -8.16 -0.60 7.48
N GLN A 23 -8.63 0.53 6.95
CA GLN A 23 -8.39 1.85 7.52
C GLN A 23 -8.81 1.93 9.01
N SER A 24 -9.94 1.32 9.35
CA SER A 24 -10.46 1.26 10.73
C SER A 24 -10.59 2.66 11.37
N HIS A 25 -9.79 2.95 12.41
CA HIS A 25 -9.75 4.23 13.13
C HIS A 25 -8.58 5.14 12.69
N LYS A 26 -7.75 4.70 11.74
CA LYS A 26 -6.60 5.47 11.25
C LYS A 26 -7.05 6.57 10.28
N SER A 27 -6.30 7.67 10.24
CA SER A 27 -6.44 8.65 9.16
C SER A 27 -6.04 8.04 7.82
N ILE A 28 -6.54 8.59 6.71
CA ILE A 28 -6.18 8.14 5.36
C ILE A 28 -4.66 8.24 5.14
N ASN A 29 -4.03 9.28 5.67
CA ASN A 29 -2.58 9.49 5.56
C ASN A 29 -1.79 8.40 6.30
N GLU A 30 -2.16 8.07 7.55
CA GLU A 30 -1.53 6.98 8.29
C GLU A 30 -1.78 5.62 7.66
N PHE A 31 -2.97 5.41 7.09
CA PHE A 31 -3.29 4.19 6.36
C PHE A 31 -2.48 4.08 5.06
N GLY A 32 -2.33 5.18 4.31
CA GLY A 32 -1.52 5.25 3.09
C GLY A 32 -0.05 4.95 3.33
N LYS A 33 0.55 5.52 4.39
CA LYS A 33 1.95 5.24 4.75
C LYS A 33 2.23 3.75 5.00
N ILE A 34 1.27 3.03 5.59
CA ILE A 34 1.41 1.57 5.79
C ILE A 34 1.55 0.87 4.44
N PHE A 35 0.82 1.30 3.41
CA PHE A 35 0.91 0.72 2.08
C PHE A 35 2.23 1.10 1.38
N GLU A 36 2.71 2.34 1.52
CA GLU A 36 4.01 2.75 0.97
C GLU A 36 5.18 1.95 1.57
N ASP A 37 5.24 1.86 2.91
CA ASP A 37 6.27 1.09 3.62
C ASP A 37 6.21 -0.39 3.24
N PHE A 38 5.00 -0.92 3.09
CA PHE A 38 4.80 -2.30 2.69
C PHE A 38 5.29 -2.56 1.27
N MET A 39 4.97 -1.68 0.33
CA MET A 39 5.36 -1.77 -1.07
C MET A 39 6.87 -1.72 -1.26
N ASN A 40 7.53 -0.85 -0.49
CA ASN A 40 8.99 -0.82 -0.41
C ASN A 40 9.55 -2.16 0.10
N ASN A 41 8.99 -2.71 1.18
CA ASN A 41 9.43 -3.99 1.72
C ASN A 41 9.17 -5.18 0.79
N LEU A 42 8.03 -5.20 0.10
CA LEU A 42 7.67 -6.25 -0.85
C LEU A 42 8.59 -6.22 -2.07
N THR A 43 8.83 -5.02 -2.63
CA THR A 43 9.76 -4.83 -3.74
C THR A 43 11.17 -5.26 -3.33
N LEU A 44 11.67 -4.84 -2.15
CA LEU A 44 12.97 -5.28 -1.63
C LEU A 44 13.05 -6.79 -1.32
N ALA A 45 11.94 -7.42 -0.90
CA ALA A 45 11.88 -8.84 -0.63
C ALA A 45 11.88 -9.67 -1.93
N GLN A 46 11.24 -9.17 -2.97
CA GLN A 46 11.18 -9.81 -4.29
C GLN A 46 12.39 -9.44 -5.18
N PHE A 47 13.10 -8.36 -4.86
CA PHE A 47 14.32 -7.94 -5.52
C PHE A 47 15.48 -8.89 -5.18
N CYS A 48 15.50 -10.04 -5.85
CA CYS A 48 16.57 -11.03 -5.81
C CYS A 48 17.70 -10.70 -6.82
N GLY A 49 18.00 -9.42 -7.04
CA GLY A 49 19.09 -8.98 -7.93
C GLY A 49 18.79 -9.02 -9.44
N ASN A 50 17.52 -9.17 -9.86
CA ASN A 50 17.12 -9.14 -11.26
C ASN A 50 16.31 -7.86 -11.57
N ASN A 51 16.93 -6.92 -12.29
CA ASN A 51 16.37 -5.60 -12.60
C ASN A 51 15.19 -5.63 -13.59
N GLU A 52 15.11 -6.59 -14.52
CA GLU A 52 13.97 -6.69 -15.45
C GLU A 52 12.70 -7.12 -14.71
N ASN A 53 12.84 -8.08 -13.78
CA ASN A 53 11.74 -8.51 -12.93
C ASN A 53 11.29 -7.39 -11.99
N ALA A 54 12.19 -6.50 -11.57
CA ALA A 54 11.86 -5.40 -10.65
C ALA A 54 10.81 -4.44 -11.22
N GLN A 55 10.88 -4.09 -12.51
CA GLN A 55 9.90 -3.17 -13.12
C GLN A 55 8.51 -3.80 -13.27
N ILE A 56 8.46 -5.08 -13.68
CA ILE A 56 7.20 -5.82 -13.82
C ILE A 56 6.55 -6.04 -12.44
N LEU A 57 7.37 -6.40 -11.45
CA LEU A 57 6.93 -6.62 -10.07
C LEU A 57 6.47 -5.31 -9.42
N ALA A 58 7.19 -4.20 -9.63
CA ALA A 58 6.77 -2.89 -9.12
C ALA A 58 5.36 -2.53 -9.60
N LYS A 59 5.12 -2.58 -10.91
CA LYS A 59 3.79 -2.28 -11.48
C LYS A 59 2.70 -3.23 -10.98
N THR A 60 3.01 -4.51 -10.85
CA THR A 60 2.05 -5.51 -10.36
C THR A 60 1.71 -5.28 -8.88
N ASN A 61 2.74 -5.00 -8.08
CA ASN A 61 2.58 -4.70 -6.67
C ASN A 61 1.80 -3.38 -6.48
N ASP A 62 2.05 -2.36 -7.32
CA ASP A 62 1.36 -1.07 -7.23
C ASP A 62 -0.13 -1.24 -7.48
N ASN A 63 -0.51 -1.95 -8.53
CA ASN A 63 -1.91 -2.26 -8.82
C ASN A 63 -2.58 -3.02 -7.67
N PHE A 64 -1.87 -3.98 -7.07
CA PHE A 64 -2.37 -4.73 -5.92
C PHE A 64 -2.54 -3.84 -4.68
N ALA A 65 -1.58 -2.96 -4.41
CA ALA A 65 -1.64 -2.00 -3.32
C ALA A 65 -2.77 -0.99 -3.49
N ILE A 66 -2.95 -0.42 -4.68
CA ILE A 66 -4.03 0.53 -4.98
C ILE A 66 -5.39 -0.14 -4.81
N THR A 67 -5.58 -1.34 -5.34
CA THR A 67 -6.83 -2.10 -5.22
C THR A 67 -7.14 -2.42 -3.75
N THR A 68 -6.12 -2.82 -3.00
CA THR A 68 -6.30 -3.21 -1.60
C THR A 68 -6.51 -1.99 -0.69
N PHE A 69 -5.80 -0.89 -0.97
CA PHE A 69 -5.96 0.40 -0.29
C PHE A 69 -7.37 0.93 -0.48
N THR A 70 -7.84 1.05 -1.72
CA THR A 70 -9.18 1.57 -2.05
C THR A 70 -10.29 0.70 -1.44
N ASN A 71 -10.17 -0.62 -1.47
CA ASN A 71 -11.10 -1.54 -0.81
C ASN A 71 -11.05 -1.46 0.72
N GLY A 72 -9.91 -1.06 1.30
CA GLY A 72 -9.70 -0.93 2.73
C GLY A 72 -10.16 0.41 3.32
N LEU A 73 -10.51 1.40 2.49
CA LEU A 73 -11.00 2.71 2.91
C LEU A 73 -12.42 2.60 3.50
N ARG A 74 -12.69 3.44 4.52
CA ARG A 74 -13.98 3.46 5.22
C ARG A 74 -15.10 4.11 4.39
N GLY A 75 -14.76 4.99 3.44
CA GLY A 75 -15.72 5.69 2.58
C GLY A 75 -16.05 4.90 1.32
N ASN A 76 -17.33 4.62 1.06
CA ASN A 76 -17.78 3.92 -0.15
C ASN A 76 -17.47 4.69 -1.45
N ASP A 77 -17.44 6.02 -1.39
CA ASP A 77 -17.23 6.86 -2.58
C ASP A 77 -15.76 6.99 -2.98
N LEU A 78 -14.82 6.74 -2.07
CA LEU A 78 -13.37 6.78 -2.34
C LEU A 78 -12.89 5.55 -3.13
N ARG A 79 -13.79 4.59 -3.41
CA ARG A 79 -13.49 3.38 -4.19
C ARG A 79 -13.36 3.64 -5.68
N VAL A 80 -13.70 4.85 -6.15
CA VAL A 80 -13.59 5.29 -7.56
C VAL A 80 -12.25 5.97 -7.84
N ILE A 81 -11.28 5.91 -6.91
CA ILE A 81 -9.93 6.41 -7.15
C ILE A 81 -9.19 5.42 -8.06
N VAL A 82 -9.36 5.60 -9.37
CA VAL A 82 -8.62 4.89 -10.42
C VAL A 82 -7.36 5.71 -10.72
N ARG A 83 -6.22 5.23 -10.24
CA ARG A 83 -4.89 5.84 -10.48
C ARG A 83 -3.88 4.74 -10.77
N ASP A 84 -2.86 5.07 -11.54
CA ASP A 84 -1.79 4.14 -11.92
C ASP A 84 -0.70 3.98 -10.84
N GLU A 85 -0.62 4.90 -9.88
CA GLU A 85 0.38 4.87 -8.81
C GLU A 85 -0.26 5.12 -7.43
N LEU A 86 0.27 4.43 -6.42
CA LEU A 86 -0.22 4.44 -5.04
C LEU A 86 -0.17 5.84 -4.41
N GLU A 87 0.89 6.60 -4.64
CA GLU A 87 1.06 7.96 -4.10
C GLU A 87 -0.08 8.89 -4.55
N TYR A 88 -0.44 8.85 -5.84
CA TYR A 88 -1.56 9.61 -6.38
C TYR A 88 -2.91 9.14 -5.85
N ALA A 89 -3.08 7.84 -5.61
CA ALA A 89 -4.28 7.30 -5.01
C ALA A 89 -4.47 7.79 -3.56
N ILE A 90 -3.39 7.81 -2.76
CA ILE A 90 -3.40 8.32 -1.38
C ILE A 90 -3.72 9.81 -1.37
N ARG A 91 -3.05 10.63 -2.20
CA ARG A 91 -3.32 12.08 -2.30
C ARG A 91 -4.77 12.37 -2.66
N SER A 92 -5.30 11.70 -3.67
CA SER A 92 -6.70 11.86 -4.10
C SER A 92 -7.67 11.54 -2.97
N ALA A 93 -7.38 10.49 -2.17
CA ALA A 93 -8.21 10.12 -1.04
C ALA A 93 -8.17 11.15 0.09
N ILE A 94 -7.01 11.79 0.33
CA ILE A 94 -6.84 12.87 1.30
C ILE A 94 -7.60 14.13 0.86
N ASP A 95 -7.51 14.50 -0.41
CA ASP A 95 -8.16 15.69 -0.96
C ASP A 95 -9.69 15.58 -0.90
N GLU A 96 -10.23 14.41 -1.24
CA GLU A 96 -11.66 14.07 -1.09
C GLU A 96 -12.13 14.16 0.36
N ASP A 97 -11.40 13.55 1.31
CA ASP A 97 -11.75 13.60 2.75
C ASP A 97 -11.70 15.03 3.31
N THR A 98 -10.73 15.82 2.86
CA THR A 98 -10.57 17.22 3.27
C THR A 98 -11.69 18.11 2.69
N SER A 99 -12.10 17.86 1.45
CA SER A 99 -13.20 18.58 0.79
C SER A 99 -14.54 18.31 1.48
N ARG A 100 -14.77 17.06 1.94
CA ARG A 100 -15.97 16.69 2.70
C ARG A 100 -16.06 17.35 4.07
N LYS A 101 -14.95 17.45 4.80
CA LYS A 101 -14.93 18.08 6.14
C LYS A 101 -15.22 19.58 6.12
N LYS A 102 -15.16 20.22 4.96
CA LYS A 102 -15.44 21.66 4.79
C LYS A 102 -16.89 21.97 4.40
N GLN A 103 -17.69 20.95 4.04
CA GLN A 103 -19.13 21.06 3.80
C GLN A 103 -19.90 20.82 5.09
#